data_AF-R9XAM5-F1
#
_entry.id   AF-R9XAM5-F1
#
_cell.length_a   1.000
_cell.length_b   1.000
_cell.length_c   1.000
_cell.angle_alpha   90.00
_cell.angle_beta   90.00
_cell.angle_gamma   90.00
#
_symmetry.space_group_name_H-M   'P 1'
#
loop_
_entity.id
_entity.type
_entity.pdbx_description
1 polymer ?
#
loop_
_entity_poly.entity_id
_entity_poly.type
_entity_poly.pdbx_seq_one_letter_code
_entity_poly.pdbx_strand_id
1 'polypeptide(L)'
;MSSLLISLTHFCDKHGPKLLVVTQCAKSAEECEKLLLPNYPSDSYCDSCHISFPTDEESKSIRSTIGERYYVSTHYSAVRYQYLTALVKKIFSEETVSYDGSPLLFYDHARGLNLAMGFKLEDPHARGNERRYCLVLTVDLRERAPAMEIISKHWKFISGAFENMIDYIKQQRRAELVRVMQQGQVQGTSNFSSMVSGTYLRGNNLKIPKNITELTNDRLLFVRIHKWNAFILDRLGGQLD
;
A
#
# COMPACT_ATOMS: atom_id res chain seq x y z
N MET A 1 10.20 3.40 19.96
CA MET A 1 9.62 3.24 18.62
C MET A 1 8.39 4.11 18.49
N SER A 2 8.18 4.76 17.34
CA SER A 2 6.97 5.56 17.11
C SER A 2 5.70 4.70 17.15
N SER A 3 4.61 5.29 17.67
CA SER A 3 3.26 4.73 17.65
C SER A 3 2.53 4.92 16.31
N LEU A 4 3.12 5.68 15.38
CA LEU A 4 2.54 5.95 14.07
C LEU A 4 3.19 5.10 12.98
N LEU A 5 2.36 4.48 12.14
CA LEU A 5 2.77 3.62 11.04
C LEU A 5 1.91 3.95 9.82
N ILE A 6 2.50 3.99 8.62
CA ILE A 6 1.74 4.08 7.37
C ILE A 6 2.00 2.84 6.55
N SER A 7 0.95 2.20 6.05
CA SER A 7 1.06 1.00 5.22
C SER A 7 0.27 1.11 3.93
N LEU A 8 0.82 0.51 2.87
CA LEU A 8 0.08 0.15 1.67
C LEU A 8 -0.23 -1.34 1.73
N THR A 9 -1.49 -1.66 1.56
CA THR A 9 -2.03 -3.01 1.68
C THR A 9 -2.85 -3.33 0.44
N HIS A 10 -3.02 -4.61 0.11
CA HIS A 10 -3.80 -5.02 -1.05
C HIS A 10 -4.52 -6.36 -0.83
N PHE A 11 -5.50 -6.63 -1.67
CA PHE A 11 -6.11 -7.95 -1.77
C PHE A 11 -5.51 -8.71 -2.96
N CYS A 12 -4.69 -9.71 -2.68
CA CYS A 12 -4.12 -10.58 -3.70
C CYS A 12 -5.07 -11.75 -4.02
N ASP A 13 -5.35 -11.99 -5.31
CA ASP A 13 -6.20 -13.11 -5.72
C ASP A 13 -5.66 -14.50 -5.33
N LYS A 14 -4.33 -14.65 -5.23
CA LYS A 14 -3.66 -15.90 -4.81
C LYS A 14 -3.54 -16.06 -3.29
N HIS A 15 -3.23 -14.99 -2.56
CA HIS A 15 -2.84 -15.05 -1.15
C HIS A 15 -3.82 -14.36 -0.18
N GLY A 16 -4.88 -13.73 -0.72
CA GLY A 16 -5.82 -12.93 0.06
C GLY A 16 -5.25 -11.58 0.51
N PRO A 17 -5.71 -11.05 1.65
CA PRO A 17 -5.25 -9.78 2.21
C PRO A 17 -3.75 -9.82 2.56
N LYS A 18 -2.97 -8.88 2.01
CA LYS A 18 -1.52 -8.79 2.22
C LYS A 18 -1.06 -7.34 2.41
N LEU A 19 -0.02 -7.19 3.22
CA LEU A 19 0.75 -5.96 3.36
C LEU A 19 1.75 -5.89 2.20
N LEU A 20 1.88 -4.75 1.53
CA LEU A 20 2.88 -4.54 0.47
C LEU A 20 4.09 -3.77 0.98
N VAL A 21 3.84 -2.67 1.70
CA VAL A 21 4.90 -1.91 2.34
C VAL A 21 4.37 -1.27 3.61
N VAL A 22 5.17 -1.26 4.65
CA VAL A 22 4.95 -0.48 5.88
C VAL A 22 6.10 0.47 6.07
N THR A 23 5.79 1.71 6.45
CA THR A 23 6.75 2.77 6.80
C THR A 23 6.63 3.06 8.28
N GLN A 24 7.77 3.02 8.97
CA GLN A 24 7.87 3.13 10.42
C GLN A 24 8.93 4.18 10.77
N CYS A 25 8.75 4.86 11.91
CA CYS A 25 9.70 5.85 12.41
C CYS A 25 10.47 5.30 13.63
N ALA A 26 11.79 5.42 13.58
CA ALA A 26 12.73 5.14 14.66
C ALA A 26 13.33 6.45 15.19
N LYS A 27 13.43 6.58 16.52
CA LYS A 27 14.00 7.76 17.18
C LYS A 27 15.51 7.68 17.38
N SER A 28 16.10 6.50 17.22
CA SER A 28 17.54 6.27 17.34
C SER A 28 18.04 5.33 16.26
N ALA A 29 19.34 5.34 16.02
CA ALA A 29 19.97 4.40 15.09
C ALA A 29 19.74 2.93 15.52
N GLU A 30 19.78 2.63 16.83
CA GLU A 30 19.53 1.28 17.34
C GLU A 30 18.08 0.81 17.07
N GLU A 31 17.10 1.70 17.24
CA GLU A 31 15.72 1.38 16.86
C GLU A 31 15.59 1.18 15.35
N CYS A 32 16.31 1.97 14.55
CA CYS A 32 16.28 1.87 13.10
C CYS A 32 16.77 0.49 12.62
N GLU A 33 17.86 -0.02 13.18
CA GLU A 33 18.40 -1.34 12.83
C GLU A 33 17.42 -2.47 13.15
N LYS A 34 16.63 -2.35 14.24
CA LYS A 34 15.57 -3.32 14.60
C LYS A 34 14.39 -3.32 13.61
N LEU A 35 14.21 -2.27 12.82
CA LEU A 35 13.14 -2.16 11.84
C LEU A 35 13.54 -2.72 10.46
N LEU A 36 14.83 -2.87 10.20
CA LEU A 36 15.33 -3.43 8.95
C LEU A 36 15.04 -4.94 8.89
N LEU A 37 14.76 -5.42 7.68
CA LEU A 37 14.55 -6.84 7.46
C LEU A 37 15.87 -7.53 7.09
N PRO A 38 16.14 -8.73 7.64
CA PRO A 38 17.16 -9.60 7.09
C PRO A 38 16.72 -10.10 5.71
N ASN A 39 17.64 -10.75 4.99
CA ASN A 39 17.28 -11.48 3.79
C ASN A 39 16.30 -12.60 4.13
N TYR A 40 15.14 -12.60 3.47
CA TYR A 40 14.09 -13.61 3.65
C TYR A 40 13.73 -14.23 2.29
N PRO A 41 13.28 -15.50 2.27
CA PRO A 41 12.91 -16.18 1.04
C PRO A 41 11.69 -15.52 0.38
N SER A 42 11.85 -15.11 -0.88
CA SER A 42 10.79 -14.46 -1.66
C SER A 42 9.82 -15.44 -2.32
N ASP A 43 10.14 -16.74 -2.35
CA ASP A 43 9.38 -17.78 -3.08
C ASP A 43 7.95 -17.96 -2.57
N SER A 44 7.69 -17.52 -1.34
CA SER A 44 6.36 -17.54 -0.73
C SER A 44 5.42 -16.43 -1.22
N TYR A 45 5.95 -15.46 -1.97
CA TYR A 45 5.20 -14.33 -2.52
C TYR A 45 5.02 -14.49 -4.04
N CYS A 46 3.95 -13.90 -4.57
CA CYS A 46 3.80 -13.72 -6.02
C CYS A 46 4.20 -12.31 -6.41
N ASP A 47 4.34 -12.08 -7.71
CA ASP A 47 4.77 -10.80 -8.28
C ASP A 47 3.91 -9.61 -7.82
N SER A 48 2.63 -9.84 -7.56
CA SER A 48 1.73 -8.81 -7.02
C SER A 48 2.01 -8.42 -5.57
N CYS A 49 2.54 -9.35 -4.76
CA CYS A 49 2.80 -9.15 -3.34
C CYS A 49 4.24 -8.69 -3.07
N HIS A 50 5.08 -8.57 -4.09
CA HIS A 50 6.50 -8.25 -3.91
C HIS A 50 6.74 -6.74 -3.87
N ILE A 51 7.80 -6.33 -3.17
CA ILE A 51 8.29 -4.95 -3.17
C ILE A 51 9.53 -4.87 -4.08
N SER A 52 9.43 -4.11 -5.16
CA SER A 52 10.51 -3.97 -6.16
C SER A 52 11.19 -2.62 -6.03
N PHE A 53 12.53 -2.61 -6.12
CA PHE A 53 13.33 -1.39 -6.13
C PHE A 53 14.18 -1.30 -7.40
N PRO A 54 14.46 -0.09 -7.89
CA PRO A 54 15.14 0.12 -9.17
C PRO A 54 16.63 -0.21 -9.15
N THR A 55 17.29 -0.07 -8.00
CA THR A 55 18.76 -0.08 -7.89
C THR A 55 19.31 -1.49 -7.70
N ASP A 56 18.52 -2.39 -7.14
CA ASP A 56 18.91 -3.76 -6.79
C ASP A 56 17.65 -4.60 -6.47
N GLU A 57 17.57 -5.81 -7.03
CA GLU A 57 16.48 -6.76 -6.77
C GLU A 57 16.60 -7.44 -5.38
N GLU A 58 17.80 -7.44 -4.80
CA GLU A 58 18.05 -8.04 -3.50
C GLU A 58 17.60 -7.14 -2.35
N SER A 59 17.75 -5.83 -2.50
CA SER A 59 17.33 -4.83 -1.51
C SER A 59 15.87 -5.06 -1.06
N LYS A 60 15.65 -5.20 0.26
CA LYS A 60 14.31 -5.46 0.85
C LYS A 60 13.77 -4.33 1.73
N SER A 61 14.57 -3.29 1.94
CA SER A 61 14.27 -2.18 2.85
C SER A 61 14.77 -0.85 2.28
N ILE A 62 14.02 0.22 2.50
CA ILE A 62 14.45 1.61 2.24
C ILE A 62 14.57 2.33 3.58
N ARG A 63 15.67 3.07 3.77
CA ARG A 63 15.86 3.97 4.90
C ARG A 63 16.07 5.40 4.42
N SER A 64 15.46 6.35 5.12
CA SER A 64 15.78 7.77 5.01
C SER A 64 15.89 8.41 6.40
N THR A 65 16.51 9.59 6.45
CA THR A 65 16.68 10.37 7.67
C THR A 65 16.13 11.76 7.43
N ILE A 66 15.31 12.26 8.35
CA ILE A 66 14.78 13.62 8.37
C ILE A 66 15.08 14.18 9.77
N GLY A 67 15.95 15.19 9.84
CA GLY A 67 16.47 15.67 11.13
C GLY A 67 17.19 14.55 11.88
N GLU A 68 16.79 14.32 13.15
CA GLU A 68 17.33 13.26 14.00
C GLU A 68 16.51 11.95 13.97
N ARG A 69 15.50 11.88 13.10
CA ARG A 69 14.58 10.72 13.01
C ARG A 69 14.88 9.89 11.77
N TYR A 70 14.69 8.58 11.91
CA TYR A 70 14.90 7.60 10.86
C TYR A 70 13.57 7.01 10.42
N TYR A 71 13.36 6.93 9.09
CA TYR A 71 12.17 6.35 8.50
C TYR A 71 12.58 5.12 7.71
N VAL A 72 11.92 4.00 7.99
CA VAL A 72 12.22 2.71 7.37
C VAL A 72 10.97 2.17 6.71
N SER A 73 11.06 1.86 5.41
CA SER A 73 10.02 1.14 4.68
C SER A 73 10.47 -0.26 4.35
N THR A 74 9.65 -1.24 4.71
CA THR A 74 9.90 -2.67 4.50
C THR A 74 8.64 -3.36 4.01
N HIS A 75 8.77 -4.55 3.42
CA HIS A 75 7.61 -5.36 3.01
C HIS A 75 6.72 -5.71 4.19
N TYR A 76 7.33 -6.11 5.30
CA TYR A 76 6.64 -6.36 6.57
C TYR A 76 7.44 -5.80 7.74
N SER A 77 6.77 -5.51 8.86
CA SER A 77 7.47 -5.06 10.06
C SER A 77 8.10 -6.24 10.79
N ALA A 78 9.41 -6.20 11.02
CA ALA A 78 10.11 -7.21 11.83
C ALA A 78 9.52 -7.34 13.25
N VAL A 79 9.11 -6.21 13.82
CA VAL A 79 8.63 -6.11 15.21
C VAL A 79 7.11 -6.30 15.30
N ARG A 80 6.35 -5.84 14.30
CA ARG A 80 4.88 -5.79 14.32
C ARG A 80 4.21 -6.69 13.27
N TYR A 81 4.87 -7.78 12.87
CA TYR A 81 4.38 -8.66 11.81
C TYR A 81 2.95 -9.18 12.04
N GLN A 82 2.71 -9.79 13.20
CA GLN A 82 1.41 -10.40 13.55
C GLN A 82 0.31 -9.34 13.64
N TYR A 83 0.63 -8.21 14.26
CA TYR A 83 -0.26 -7.06 14.40
C TYR A 83 -0.73 -6.53 13.04
N LEU A 84 0.21 -6.21 12.13
CA LEU A 84 -0.13 -5.70 10.80
C LEU A 84 -0.87 -6.74 9.97
N THR A 85 -0.52 -8.03 10.10
CA THR A 85 -1.23 -9.11 9.41
C THR A 85 -2.70 -9.20 9.86
N ALA A 86 -2.96 -9.09 11.17
CA ALA A 86 -4.33 -9.08 11.71
C ALA A 86 -5.10 -7.81 11.31
N LEU A 87 -4.42 -6.67 11.24
CA LEU A 87 -4.99 -5.41 10.75
C LEU A 87 -5.44 -5.52 9.29
N VAL A 88 -4.56 -6.00 8.41
CA VAL A 88 -4.85 -6.15 6.98
C VAL A 88 -6.03 -7.09 6.76
N LYS A 89 -6.11 -8.19 7.52
CA LYS A 89 -7.28 -9.09 7.49
C LYS A 89 -8.56 -8.37 7.90
N LYS A 90 -8.51 -7.55 8.96
CA LYS A 90 -9.66 -6.75 9.39
C LYS A 90 -10.19 -5.89 8.25
N ILE A 91 -9.30 -5.12 7.63
CA ILE A 91 -9.62 -4.13 6.59
C ILE A 91 -10.29 -4.78 5.38
N PHE A 92 -9.76 -5.91 4.91
CA PHE A 92 -10.25 -6.53 3.66
C PHE A 92 -11.30 -7.63 3.87
N SER A 93 -11.44 -8.20 5.08
CA SER A 93 -12.29 -9.37 5.33
C SER A 93 -13.34 -9.19 6.42
N GLU A 94 -13.13 -8.27 7.37
CA GLU A 94 -14.09 -8.00 8.45
C GLU A 94 -14.84 -6.69 8.22
N GLU A 95 -14.18 -5.68 7.64
CA GLU A 95 -14.74 -4.35 7.41
C GLU A 95 -15.28 -4.16 5.98
N THR A 96 -16.27 -3.30 5.84
CA THR A 96 -16.81 -2.88 4.53
C THR A 96 -16.11 -1.60 4.07
N VAL A 97 -14.89 -1.74 3.54
CA VAL A 97 -14.13 -0.61 3.00
C VAL A 97 -14.70 -0.18 1.65
N SER A 98 -15.02 1.10 1.52
CA SER A 98 -15.30 1.74 0.23
C SER A 98 -14.00 1.98 -0.54
N TYR A 99 -14.03 1.75 -1.86
CA TYR A 99 -12.86 1.88 -2.73
C TYR A 99 -12.94 3.11 -3.66
N ASP A 100 -13.85 4.03 -3.34
CA ASP A 100 -14.05 5.33 -3.97
C ASP A 100 -13.04 6.38 -3.48
N GLY A 101 -12.30 6.09 -2.40
CA GLY A 101 -11.42 7.04 -1.73
C GLY A 101 -11.99 7.54 -0.40
N SER A 102 -13.20 7.11 -0.02
CA SER A 102 -13.80 7.48 1.27
C SER A 102 -13.00 6.84 2.43
N PRO A 103 -12.57 7.64 3.42
CA PRO A 103 -11.84 7.12 4.57
C PRO A 103 -12.74 6.29 5.50
N LEU A 104 -12.28 5.10 5.86
CA LEU A 104 -12.83 4.27 6.92
C LEU A 104 -11.99 4.45 8.18
N LEU A 105 -12.62 4.83 9.28
CA LEU A 105 -11.98 4.94 10.60
C LEU A 105 -12.54 3.86 11.52
N PHE A 106 -11.66 3.04 12.10
CA PHE A 106 -12.06 2.06 13.11
C PHE A 106 -11.03 1.97 14.24
N TYR A 107 -11.53 1.64 15.43
CA TYR A 107 -10.74 1.46 16.65
C TYR A 107 -10.96 0.08 17.23
N ASP A 108 -9.88 -0.55 17.69
CA ASP A 108 -9.91 -1.79 18.44
C ASP A 108 -8.82 -1.75 19.51
N HIS A 109 -9.11 -2.22 20.72
CA HIS A 109 -8.14 -2.26 21.81
C HIS A 109 -6.89 -3.08 21.45
N ALA A 110 -7.01 -4.09 20.58
CA ALA A 110 -5.87 -4.90 20.13
C ALA A 110 -5.08 -4.26 18.97
N ARG A 111 -5.73 -3.40 18.16
CA ARG A 111 -5.21 -2.90 16.88
C ARG A 111 -5.08 -1.36 16.83
N GLY A 112 -5.28 -0.68 17.96
CA GLY A 112 -5.26 0.78 18.03
C GLY A 112 -6.33 1.43 17.14
N LEU A 113 -6.06 2.69 16.76
CA LEU A 113 -6.91 3.45 15.84
C LEU A 113 -6.33 3.39 14.43
N ASN A 114 -7.18 3.09 13.44
CA ASN A 114 -6.75 2.94 12.05
C ASN A 114 -7.64 3.76 11.12
N LEU A 115 -7.00 4.54 10.26
CA LEU A 115 -7.62 5.28 9.18
C LEU A 115 -7.20 4.64 7.85
N ALA A 116 -8.16 4.00 7.17
CA ALA A 116 -7.96 3.24 5.95
C ALA A 116 -8.65 3.95 4.77
N MET A 117 -7.92 4.20 3.68
CA MET A 117 -8.45 4.75 2.43
C MET A 117 -8.25 3.75 1.30
N GLY A 118 -9.36 3.11 0.93
CA GLY A 118 -9.40 2.10 -0.13
C GLY A 118 -9.42 2.73 -1.52
N PHE A 119 -8.77 2.07 -2.48
CA PHE A 119 -8.86 2.42 -3.89
C PHE A 119 -8.74 1.18 -4.78
N LYS A 120 -9.26 1.30 -6.00
CA LYS A 120 -9.18 0.26 -7.03
C LYS A 120 -8.31 0.71 -8.20
N LEU A 121 -7.60 -0.23 -8.79
CA LEU A 121 -6.90 -0.08 -10.06
C LEU A 121 -7.47 -1.06 -11.08
N GLU A 122 -7.82 -0.60 -12.27
CA GLU A 122 -8.32 -1.45 -13.34
C GLU A 122 -7.20 -2.41 -13.82
N ASP A 123 -7.47 -3.71 -13.90
CA ASP A 123 -6.56 -4.70 -14.48
C ASP A 123 -7.37 -5.83 -15.13
N PRO A 124 -7.37 -5.95 -16.48
CA PRO A 124 -8.08 -7.02 -17.19
C PRO A 124 -7.70 -8.44 -16.78
N HIS A 125 -6.53 -8.63 -16.16
CA HIS A 125 -6.04 -9.94 -15.72
C HIS A 125 -6.39 -10.27 -14.27
N ALA A 126 -7.00 -9.32 -13.54
CA ALA A 126 -7.42 -9.48 -12.15
C ALA A 126 -8.90 -9.88 -12.04
N ARG A 127 -9.27 -10.47 -10.91
CA ARG A 127 -10.67 -10.82 -10.63
C ARG A 127 -11.55 -9.57 -10.65
N GLY A 128 -12.60 -9.58 -11.47
CA GLY A 128 -13.51 -8.44 -11.59
C GLY A 128 -12.92 -7.26 -12.35
N ASN A 129 -11.84 -7.49 -13.10
CA ASN A 129 -11.09 -6.48 -13.85
C ASN A 129 -10.54 -5.34 -12.97
N GLU A 130 -10.40 -5.58 -11.66
CA GLU A 130 -9.95 -4.59 -10.69
C GLU A 130 -9.02 -5.23 -9.64
N ARG A 131 -8.05 -4.46 -9.17
CA ARG A 131 -7.23 -4.78 -8.00
C ARG A 131 -7.52 -3.80 -6.90
N ARG A 132 -7.67 -4.32 -5.69
CA ARG A 132 -8.07 -3.56 -4.50
C ARG A 132 -6.85 -3.28 -3.63
N TYR A 133 -6.63 -2.01 -3.34
CA TYR A 133 -5.55 -1.51 -2.51
C TYR A 133 -6.12 -0.61 -1.41
N CYS A 134 -5.33 -0.41 -0.35
CA CYS A 134 -5.71 0.47 0.74
C CYS A 134 -4.46 1.10 1.37
N LEU A 135 -4.47 2.44 1.50
CA LEU A 135 -3.51 3.18 2.32
C LEU A 135 -4.05 3.27 3.74
N VAL A 136 -3.22 2.94 4.73
CA VAL A 136 -3.66 2.85 6.12
C VAL A 136 -2.68 3.61 7.00
N LEU A 137 -3.19 4.59 7.75
CA LEU A 137 -2.49 5.18 8.89
C LEU A 137 -2.93 4.45 10.15
N THR A 138 -1.97 3.92 10.89
CA THR A 138 -2.20 3.22 12.16
C THR A 138 -1.59 4.01 13.30
N VAL A 139 -2.40 4.25 14.33
CA VAL A 139 -2.02 4.84 15.60
C VAL A 139 -2.07 3.74 16.66
N ASP A 140 -0.91 3.18 16.97
CA ASP A 140 -0.66 2.13 17.96
C ASP A 140 -0.64 2.73 19.38
N LEU A 141 -1.81 3.23 19.81
CA LEU A 141 -2.07 3.70 21.17
C LEU A 141 -3.21 2.87 21.78
N ARG A 142 -3.04 2.47 23.05
CA ARG A 142 -4.05 1.69 23.80
C ARG A 142 -5.27 2.52 24.20
N GLU A 143 -5.10 3.82 24.30
CA GLU A 143 -6.17 4.72 24.72
C GLU A 143 -6.83 5.36 23.49
N ARG A 144 -8.16 5.24 23.42
CA ARG A 144 -8.95 5.74 22.28
C ARG A 144 -8.92 7.27 22.18
N ALA A 145 -9.03 7.97 23.30
CA ALA A 145 -9.16 9.43 23.33
C ALA A 145 -7.95 10.14 22.69
N PRO A 146 -6.69 9.91 23.11
CA PRO A 146 -5.54 10.56 22.49
C PRO A 146 -5.37 10.15 21.04
N ALA A 147 -5.62 8.88 20.68
CA ALA A 147 -5.54 8.43 19.29
C ALA A 147 -6.53 9.20 18.39
N MET A 148 -7.77 9.36 18.85
CA MET A 148 -8.81 10.11 18.13
C MET A 148 -8.49 11.59 18.02
N GLU A 149 -7.90 12.19 19.05
CA GLU A 149 -7.47 13.58 19.03
C GLU A 149 -6.42 13.84 17.93
N ILE A 150 -5.42 12.95 17.81
CA ILE A 150 -4.36 13.05 16.81
C ILE A 150 -4.95 13.01 15.39
N ILE A 151 -5.84 12.06 15.11
CA ILE A 151 -6.46 11.91 13.79
C ILE A 151 -7.40 13.08 13.50
N SER A 152 -8.24 13.48 14.45
CA SER A 152 -9.21 14.57 14.24
C SER A 152 -8.53 15.90 13.97
N LYS A 153 -7.48 16.25 14.72
CA LYS A 153 -6.68 17.46 14.50
C LYS A 153 -6.04 17.51 13.11
N HIS A 154 -5.61 16.36 12.60
CA HIS A 154 -4.88 16.26 11.32
C HIS A 154 -5.71 15.68 10.17
N TRP A 155 -7.03 15.55 10.33
CA TRP A 155 -7.89 14.85 9.38
C TRP A 155 -7.72 15.34 7.95
N LYS A 156 -7.82 16.66 7.73
CA LYS A 156 -7.70 17.27 6.40
C LYS A 156 -6.33 17.02 5.78
N PHE A 157 -5.27 17.06 6.59
CA PHE A 157 -3.91 16.81 6.12
C PHE A 157 -3.72 15.35 5.71
N ILE A 158 -4.15 14.40 6.55
CA ILE A 158 -3.97 12.97 6.28
C ILE A 158 -4.82 12.55 5.08
N SER A 159 -6.11 12.89 5.07
CA SER A 159 -7.02 12.53 3.99
C SER A 159 -6.56 13.14 2.66
N GLY A 160 -6.19 14.42 2.64
CA GLY A 160 -5.66 15.06 1.43
C GLY A 160 -4.32 14.46 0.97
N ALA A 161 -3.44 14.08 1.89
CA ALA A 161 -2.17 13.44 1.55
C ALA A 161 -2.38 12.04 0.96
N PHE A 162 -3.32 11.26 1.48
CA PHE A 162 -3.67 9.95 0.94
C PHE A 162 -4.38 10.08 -0.40
N GLU A 163 -5.34 11.00 -0.52
CA GLU A 163 -6.04 11.29 -1.77
C GLU A 163 -5.07 11.67 -2.90
N ASN A 164 -4.13 12.58 -2.65
CA ASN A 164 -3.10 12.96 -3.62
C ASN A 164 -2.25 11.76 -4.11
N MET A 165 -1.85 10.87 -3.20
CA MET A 165 -1.08 9.68 -3.56
C MET A 165 -1.94 8.66 -4.34
N ILE A 166 -3.19 8.46 -3.92
CA ILE A 166 -4.14 7.58 -4.60
C ILE A 166 -4.41 8.09 -6.02
N ASP A 167 -4.64 9.39 -6.18
CA ASP A 167 -4.88 10.01 -7.47
C ASP A 167 -3.66 9.93 -8.37
N TYR A 168 -2.45 10.14 -7.84
CA TYR A 168 -1.21 9.91 -8.58
C TYR A 168 -1.16 8.47 -9.12
N ILE A 169 -1.37 7.46 -8.28
CA ILE A 169 -1.33 6.05 -8.69
C ILE A 169 -2.41 5.75 -9.74
N LYS A 170 -3.65 6.24 -9.54
CA LYS A 170 -4.76 6.07 -10.48
C LYS A 170 -4.44 6.75 -11.83
N GLN A 171 -3.84 7.93 -11.82
CA GLN A 171 -3.43 8.66 -13.03
C GLN A 171 -2.35 7.89 -13.80
N GLN A 172 -1.31 7.40 -13.13
CA GLN A 172 -0.27 6.58 -13.77
C GLN A 172 -0.86 5.31 -14.38
N ARG A 173 -1.80 4.65 -13.68
CA ARG A 173 -2.47 3.46 -14.23
C ARG A 173 -3.29 3.78 -15.49
N ARG A 174 -4.06 4.87 -15.47
CA ARG A 174 -4.85 5.29 -16.65
C ARG A 174 -3.95 5.60 -17.84
N ALA A 175 -2.83 6.30 -17.61
CA ALA A 175 -1.85 6.59 -18.66
C ALA A 175 -1.27 5.31 -19.27
N GLU A 176 -0.92 4.31 -18.44
CA GLU A 176 -0.40 3.04 -18.93
C GLU A 176 -1.45 2.23 -19.71
N LEU A 177 -2.71 2.23 -19.27
CA LEU A 177 -3.80 1.60 -20.02
C LEU A 177 -3.95 2.19 -21.42
N VAL A 178 -3.94 3.52 -21.54
CA VAL A 178 -3.99 4.21 -22.84
C VAL A 178 -2.78 3.83 -23.70
N ARG A 179 -1.57 3.79 -23.13
CA ARG A 179 -0.35 3.40 -23.83
C ARG A 179 -0.44 1.99 -24.42
N VAL A 180 -0.90 1.02 -23.63
CA VAL A 180 -1.08 -0.37 -24.06
C VAL A 180 -2.16 -0.50 -25.14
N MET A 181 -3.28 0.24 -25.02
CA MET A 181 -4.33 0.26 -26.03
C MET A 181 -3.84 0.80 -27.38
N GLN A 182 -3.04 1.87 -27.37
CA GLN A 182 -2.47 2.45 -28.59
C GLN A 182 -1.47 1.49 -29.26
N GLN A 183 -0.62 0.80 -28.50
CA GLN A 183 0.31 -0.18 -29.05
C GLN A 183 -0.40 -1.40 -29.65
N GLY A 184 -1.50 -1.86 -29.03
CA GLY A 184 -2.30 -2.99 -29.53
C GLY A 184 -3.04 -2.70 -30.84
N GLN A 185 -3.40 -1.44 -31.11
CA GLN A 185 -4.02 -1.05 -32.39
C GLN A 185 -3.04 -1.08 -33.57
N VAL A 186 -1.74 -0.81 -33.32
CA VAL A 186 -0.70 -0.81 -34.38
C VAL A 186 -0.35 -2.22 -34.85
N GLN A 187 -0.46 -3.24 -33.98
CA GLN A 187 -0.14 -4.63 -34.32
C GLN A 187 -1.28 -5.40 -35.03
N GLY A 188 -2.41 -4.74 -35.35
CA GLY A 188 -3.52 -5.37 -36.11
C GLY A 188 -4.25 -6.50 -35.37
N THR A 189 -3.84 -6.84 -34.15
CA THR A 189 -4.58 -7.75 -33.27
C THR A 189 -5.72 -6.99 -32.64
N SER A 190 -6.87 -6.95 -33.33
CA SER A 190 -8.11 -6.45 -32.75
C SER A 190 -8.57 -7.40 -31.64
N ASN A 191 -7.96 -7.29 -30.45
CA ASN A 191 -8.41 -7.91 -29.21
C ASN A 191 -9.72 -7.27 -28.70
N PHE A 192 -10.58 -6.81 -29.61
CA PHE A 192 -11.91 -6.29 -29.33
C PHE A 192 -12.77 -7.33 -28.60
N SER A 193 -12.54 -8.62 -28.85
CA SER A 193 -13.19 -9.71 -28.09
C SER A 193 -12.74 -9.81 -26.63
N SER A 194 -11.56 -9.31 -26.25
CA SER A 194 -11.09 -9.32 -24.86
C SER A 194 -11.64 -8.15 -24.03
N MET A 195 -12.00 -7.03 -24.65
CA MET A 195 -12.54 -5.85 -23.94
C MET A 195 -14.07 -5.80 -23.92
N VAL A 196 -14.76 -6.36 -24.93
CA VAL A 196 -16.23 -6.32 -25.02
C VAL A 196 -16.90 -7.60 -24.52
N SER A 197 -16.20 -8.73 -24.54
CA SER A 197 -16.72 -9.95 -23.94
C SER A 197 -16.43 -9.93 -22.45
N GLY A 198 -17.30 -9.25 -21.70
CA GLY A 198 -17.52 -9.54 -20.30
C GLY A 198 -17.62 -11.05 -20.15
N THR A 199 -16.55 -11.67 -19.71
CA THR A 199 -16.39 -13.13 -19.63
C THR A 199 -17.07 -13.59 -18.35
N TYR A 200 -18.31 -13.13 -18.15
CA TYR A 200 -19.13 -13.43 -16.98
C TYR A 200 -19.39 -14.94 -16.85
N LEU A 201 -19.19 -15.72 -17.93
CA LEU A 201 -19.41 -17.17 -17.97
C LEU A 201 -18.22 -18.02 -18.45
N ARG A 202 -17.10 -17.44 -18.93
CA ARG A 202 -15.84 -18.18 -19.08
C ARG A 202 -14.85 -17.61 -18.09
N GLY A 203 -14.61 -18.35 -17.00
CA GLY A 203 -13.59 -18.00 -16.03
C GLY A 203 -12.28 -17.72 -16.75
N ASN A 204 -11.74 -16.50 -16.56
CA ASN A 204 -10.38 -16.20 -16.98
C ASN A 204 -9.45 -17.09 -16.15
N ASN A 205 -9.05 -18.23 -16.72
CA ASN A 205 -8.30 -19.27 -16.01
C ASN A 205 -6.83 -18.89 -15.77
N LEU A 206 -6.35 -17.80 -16.38
CA LEU A 206 -4.98 -17.32 -16.24
C LEU A 206 -4.97 -15.96 -15.56
N LYS A 207 -5.15 -15.97 -14.25
CA LYS A 207 -4.95 -14.77 -13.41
C LYS A 207 -3.45 -14.52 -13.28
N ILE A 208 -2.98 -13.45 -13.89
CA ILE A 208 -1.55 -13.11 -13.88
C ILE A 208 -1.29 -12.18 -12.68
N PRO A 209 -0.44 -12.57 -11.71
CA PRO A 209 0.01 -11.63 -10.70
C PRO A 209 0.90 -10.58 -11.38
N LYS A 210 0.55 -9.29 -11.24
CA LYS A 210 1.38 -8.17 -11.69
C LYS A 210 1.72 -7.26 -10.53
N ASN A 211 2.93 -6.73 -10.51
CA ASN A 211 3.33 -5.77 -9.50
C ASN A 211 2.65 -4.42 -9.73
N ILE A 212 2.41 -3.64 -8.66
CA ILE A 212 1.85 -2.29 -8.81
C ILE A 212 2.79 -1.35 -9.61
N THR A 213 4.11 -1.55 -9.52
CA THR A 213 5.10 -0.83 -10.33
C THR A 213 4.94 -1.11 -11.83
N GLU A 214 4.65 -2.35 -12.21
CA GLU A 214 4.39 -2.75 -13.59
C GLU A 214 3.02 -2.23 -14.07
N LEU A 215 2.00 -2.28 -13.21
CA LEU A 215 0.65 -1.79 -13.55
C LEU A 215 0.63 -0.29 -13.83
N THR A 216 1.49 0.47 -13.14
CA THR A 216 1.61 1.93 -13.27
C THR A 216 2.77 2.35 -14.19
N ASN A 217 3.62 1.41 -14.62
CA ASN A 217 4.87 1.67 -15.32
C ASN A 217 5.78 2.69 -14.59
N ASP A 218 5.74 2.70 -13.25
CA ASP A 218 6.56 3.55 -12.38
C ASP A 218 7.48 2.68 -11.51
N ARG A 219 8.73 2.52 -11.96
CA ARG A 219 9.77 1.77 -11.23
C ARG A 219 10.18 2.43 -9.90
N LEU A 220 9.88 3.72 -9.71
CA LEU A 220 10.21 4.47 -8.51
C LEU A 220 9.04 4.58 -7.54
N LEU A 221 7.91 3.92 -7.81
CA LEU A 221 6.69 4.06 -7.02
C LEU A 221 6.91 3.80 -5.54
N PHE A 222 7.60 2.72 -5.16
CA PHE A 222 7.86 2.42 -3.75
C PHE A 222 8.79 3.44 -3.09
N VAL A 223 9.72 4.04 -3.84
CA VAL A 223 10.58 5.14 -3.35
C VAL A 223 9.75 6.40 -3.12
N ARG A 224 8.81 6.71 -4.03
CA ARG A 224 7.88 7.84 -3.87
C ARG A 224 6.97 7.65 -2.66
N ILE A 225 6.42 6.44 -2.50
CA ILE A 225 5.60 6.06 -1.34
C ILE A 225 6.41 6.20 -0.05
N HIS A 226 7.64 5.71 -0.01
CA HIS A 226 8.53 5.85 1.14
C HIS A 226 8.72 7.33 1.52
N LYS A 227 9.10 8.17 0.55
CA LYS A 227 9.31 9.61 0.79
C LYS A 227 8.04 10.30 1.28
N TRP A 228 6.89 9.98 0.68
CA TRP A 228 5.60 10.56 1.06
C TRP A 228 5.19 10.14 2.46
N ASN A 229 5.31 8.85 2.78
CA ASN A 229 4.99 8.34 4.10
C ASN A 229 5.93 8.90 5.17
N ALA A 230 7.24 8.98 4.90
CA ALA A 230 8.21 9.59 5.80
C ALA A 230 7.86 11.05 6.10
N PHE A 231 7.48 11.82 5.08
CA PHE A 231 7.03 13.20 5.24
C PHE A 231 5.76 13.31 6.11
N ILE A 232 4.74 12.48 5.86
CA ILE A 232 3.51 12.48 6.67
C ILE A 232 3.84 12.11 8.12
N LEU A 233 4.61 11.05 8.34
CA LEU A 233 4.99 10.59 9.67
C LEU A 233 5.84 11.60 10.43
N ASP A 234 6.73 12.34 9.76
CA ASP A 234 7.50 13.42 10.36
C ASP A 234 6.59 14.58 10.80
N ARG A 235 5.67 15.01 9.94
CA ARG A 235 4.73 16.09 10.25
C ARG A 235 3.76 15.74 11.37
N LEU A 236 3.33 14.48 11.45
CA LEU A 236 2.49 13.99 12.55
C LEU A 236 3.31 13.76 13.82
N GLY A 237 4.46 13.11 13.72
CA GLY A 237 5.33 12.76 14.85
C GLY A 237 6.01 13.97 15.50
N GLY A 238 6.24 15.05 14.75
CA GLY A 238 6.76 16.32 15.28
C GLY A 238 5.83 17.01 16.26
N GLN A 239 4.58 16.55 16.39
CA GLN A 239 3.58 17.10 17.31
C GLN A 239 3.20 16.14 18.45
N LEU A 240 3.82 14.96 18.51
CA LEU A 240 3.57 13.92 19.53
C LEU A 240 4.71 13.79 20.54
N ASP A 241 5.82 14.46 20.29
CA ASP A 241 6.90 14.69 21.25
C ASP A 241 6.68 16.06 21.92
#